data_AF-A0A068N2W3-F1
#
_entry.id   AF-A0A068N2W3-F1
#
_cell.length_a   1.000
_cell.length_b   1.000
_cell.length_c   1.000
_cell.angle_alpha   90.00
_cell.angle_beta   90.00
_cell.angle_gamma   90.00
#
_symmetry.space_group_name_H-M   'P 1'
#
loop_
_entity.id
_entity.type
_entity.pdbx_description
1 polymer ?
#
loop_
_entity_poly.entity_id
_entity_poly.type
_entity_poly.pdbx_seq_one_letter_code
_entity_poly.pdbx_strand_id
1 'polypeptide(L)'
;MQGKTEVNTPVGRIDILTKTELIEVKIAKNWKAAIGQVKSYAVFYPNHQPRIHLFGAITKTSLRHAQSICESENIILTWEN
;
A
#
# COMPACT_ATOMS: atom_id res chain seq x y z
N MET A 1 4.81 18.06 6.84
CA MET A 1 3.73 17.07 7.09
C MET A 1 4.28 16.06 8.09
N GLN A 2 3.56 15.75 9.19
CA GLN A 2 3.99 14.73 10.16
C GLN A 2 3.17 13.47 9.90
N GLY A 3 3.77 12.47 9.24
CA GLY A 3 3.23 11.11 9.18
C GLY A 3 3.70 10.31 10.39
N LYS A 4 2.85 9.42 10.91
CA LYS A 4 3.25 8.42 11.90
C LYS A 4 3.76 7.19 11.19
N THR A 5 4.76 6.53 11.75
CA THR A 5 5.27 5.27 11.23
C THR A 5 4.89 4.12 12.16
N GLU A 6 4.78 2.92 11.59
CA GLU A 6 4.64 1.67 12.35
C GLU A 6 3.44 1.68 13.31
N VAL A 7 2.28 2.09 12.80
CA VAL A 7 1.04 2.26 13.57
C VAL A 7 0.30 0.94 13.70
N ASN A 8 0.08 0.48 14.94
CA ASN A 8 -0.62 -0.77 15.21
C ASN A 8 -2.10 -0.72 14.84
N THR A 9 -2.60 -1.84 14.34
CA THR A 9 -4.01 -2.19 14.14
C THR A 9 -4.26 -3.58 14.74
N PRO A 10 -5.52 -4.00 14.94
CA PRO A 10 -5.80 -5.35 15.40
C PRO A 10 -5.32 -6.48 14.47
N VAL A 11 -5.00 -6.17 13.20
CA VAL A 11 -4.66 -7.17 12.17
C VAL A 11 -3.25 -6.98 11.59
N GLY A 12 -2.43 -6.14 12.20
CA GLY A 12 -1.05 -5.87 11.77
C GLY A 12 -0.66 -4.42 11.98
N ARG A 13 0.35 -3.96 11.25
CA ARG A 13 0.99 -2.66 11.49
C ARG A 13 1.14 -1.91 10.18
N ILE A 14 0.67 -0.67 10.17
CA ILE A 14 0.75 0.24 9.02
C ILE A 14 2.14 0.85 8.99
N ASP A 15 2.84 0.79 7.86
CA ASP A 15 4.18 1.36 7.73
C ASP A 15 4.16 2.88 7.90
N ILE A 16 3.27 3.59 7.18
CA ILE A 16 3.11 5.05 7.27
C ILE A 16 1.63 5.43 7.27
N LEU A 17 1.23 6.23 8.26
CA LEU A 17 -0.11 6.82 8.38
C LEU A 17 0.01 8.34 8.34
N THR A 18 -0.61 8.97 7.34
CA THR A 18 -0.70 10.43 7.24
C THR A 18 -2.07 10.92 7.69
N LYS A 19 -2.40 12.19 7.45
CA LYS A 19 -3.75 12.71 7.70
C LYS A 19 -4.80 12.16 6.73
N THR A 20 -4.39 11.68 5.56
CA THR A 20 -5.29 11.34 4.44
C THR A 20 -4.96 10.00 3.80
N GLU A 21 -3.78 9.43 4.05
CA GLU A 21 -3.32 8.19 3.43
C GLU A 21 -2.88 7.18 4.47
N LEU A 22 -3.10 5.90 4.14
CA LEU A 22 -2.51 4.73 4.78
C LEU A 22 -1.61 4.06 3.76
N ILE A 23 -0.32 3.98 4.04
CA ILE A 23 0.70 3.57 3.08
C ILE A 23 1.40 2.30 3.58
N GLU A 24 1.38 1.25 2.75
CA GLU A 24 2.20 0.05 2.91
C GLU A 24 3.38 0.11 1.92
N VAL A 25 4.60 -0.06 2.43
CA VAL A 25 5.84 -0.06 1.66
C VAL A 25 6.29 -1.50 1.43
N LYS A 26 6.55 -1.88 0.17
CA LYS A 26 6.89 -3.28 -0.15
C LYS A 26 7.93 -3.42 -1.24
N ILE A 27 8.79 -4.44 -1.11
CA ILE A 27 9.59 -4.90 -2.24
C ILE A 27 8.64 -5.26 -3.39
N ALA A 28 8.90 -4.74 -4.58
CA ALA A 28 7.96 -4.75 -5.70
C ALA A 28 7.49 -6.17 -6.10
N LYS A 29 8.37 -7.19 -6.01
CA LYS A 29 7.99 -8.60 -6.24
C LYS A 29 6.85 -9.11 -5.33
N ASN A 30 6.63 -8.48 -4.19
CA ASN A 30 5.63 -8.83 -3.19
C ASN A 30 4.37 -7.94 -3.23
N TRP A 31 4.11 -7.24 -4.35
CA TRP A 31 2.98 -6.30 -4.48
C TRP A 31 1.61 -6.88 -4.08
N LYS A 32 1.36 -8.17 -4.32
CA LYS A 32 0.11 -8.85 -3.91
C LYS A 32 -0.09 -8.85 -2.40
N ALA A 33 0.99 -9.07 -1.64
CA ALA A 33 0.94 -9.03 -0.18
C ALA A 33 0.63 -7.61 0.31
N ALA A 34 1.24 -6.60 -0.32
CA ALA A 34 0.98 -5.20 0.00
C ALA A 34 -0.50 -4.82 -0.18
N ILE A 35 -1.15 -5.29 -1.25
CA ILE A 35 -2.60 -5.09 -1.47
C ILE A 35 -3.42 -5.73 -0.34
N GLY A 36 -3.10 -6.98 0.03
CA GLY A 36 -3.80 -7.65 1.13
C GLY A 36 -3.68 -6.87 2.43
N GLN A 37 -2.46 -6.46 2.79
CA GLN A 37 -2.18 -5.71 4.02
C GLN A 37 -2.88 -4.36 4.05
N VAL A 38 -2.71 -3.54 2.99
CA VAL A 38 -3.31 -2.19 2.95
C VAL A 38 -4.83 -2.26 3.04
N LYS A 39 -5.47 -3.25 2.41
CA LYS A 39 -6.92 -3.49 2.51
C LYS A 39 -7.34 -3.91 3.91
N SER A 40 -6.60 -4.82 4.55
CA SER A 40 -6.87 -5.25 5.91
C SER A 40 -6.76 -4.09 6.91
N TYR A 41 -5.77 -3.22 6.76
CA TYR A 41 -5.57 -2.07 7.65
C TYR A 41 -6.61 -0.97 7.41
N ALA A 42 -7.01 -0.74 6.16
CA ALA A 42 -7.99 0.29 5.79
C ALA A 42 -9.36 0.10 6.45
N VAL A 43 -9.74 -1.12 6.84
CA VAL A 43 -10.96 -1.40 7.62
C VAL A 43 -11.02 -0.57 8.92
N PHE A 44 -9.87 -0.29 9.54
CA PHE A 44 -9.77 0.49 10.78
C PHE A 44 -9.57 1.99 10.53
N TYR A 45 -9.38 2.40 9.28
CA TYR A 45 -9.12 3.78 8.84
C TYR A 45 -9.98 4.12 7.61
N PRO A 46 -11.32 4.05 7.70
CA PRO A 46 -12.22 4.12 6.54
C PRO A 46 -12.17 5.44 5.76
N ASN A 47 -11.66 6.52 6.38
CA ASN A 47 -11.52 7.83 5.77
C ASN A 47 -10.12 8.08 5.17
N HIS A 48 -9.23 7.09 5.20
CA HIS A 48 -7.89 7.20 4.62
C HIS A 48 -7.86 6.51 3.26
N GLN A 49 -7.19 7.15 2.30
CA GLN A 49 -6.92 6.59 0.99
C GLN A 49 -5.84 5.51 1.11
N PRO A 50 -6.12 4.24 0.77
CA PRO A 50 -5.10 3.20 0.73
C PRO A 50 -4.07 3.51 -0.36
N ARG A 51 -2.79 3.31 -0.03
CA ARG A 51 -1.68 3.41 -0.97
C ARG A 51 -0.70 2.27 -0.72
N ILE A 52 -0.17 1.71 -1.80
CA ILE A 52 1.04 0.90 -1.73
C ILE A 52 2.19 1.65 -2.42
N HIS A 53 3.36 1.61 -1.79
CA HIS A 53 4.61 2.12 -2.35
C HIS A 53 5.57 0.95 -2.57
N LEU A 54 5.82 0.63 -3.83
CA LEU A 54 6.70 -0.46 -4.21
C LEU A 54 8.12 0.03 -4.42
N PHE A 55 9.12 -0.76 -4.02
CA PHE A 55 10.52 -0.47 -4.32
C PHE A 55 11.27 -1.69 -4.88
N GLY A 56 12.24 -1.42 -5.75
CA GLY A 56 13.10 -2.41 -6.37
C GLY A 56 12.52 -3.10 -7.61
N ALA A 57 13.25 -4.10 -8.10
CA ALA A 57 13.01 -4.69 -9.41
C ALA A 57 11.65 -5.40 -9.51
N ILE A 58 10.94 -5.10 -10.60
CA ILE A 58 9.70 -5.76 -11.02
C ILE A 58 9.65 -5.80 -12.55
N THR A 59 9.09 -6.87 -13.10
CA THR A 59 8.89 -6.94 -14.56
C THR A 59 7.81 -5.96 -14.99
N LYS A 60 7.89 -5.45 -16.23
CA LYS A 60 6.84 -4.58 -16.81
C LYS A 60 5.46 -5.24 -16.75
N THR A 61 5.37 -6.54 -17.00
CA THR A 61 4.11 -7.30 -16.95
C THR A 61 3.55 -7.34 -15.53
N SER A 62 4.39 -7.67 -14.53
CA SER A 62 3.96 -7.70 -13.13
C SER A 62 3.54 -6.31 -12.64
N LEU A 63 4.23 -5.25 -13.04
CA LEU A 63 3.86 -3.88 -12.70
C LEU A 63 2.50 -3.49 -13.30
N ARG A 64 2.22 -3.86 -14.57
CA ARG A 64 0.91 -3.63 -15.19
C ARG A 64 -0.21 -4.37 -14.46
N HIS A 65 0.03 -5.62 -14.04
CA HIS A 65 -0.97 -6.35 -13.24
C HIS A 65 -1.21 -5.68 -11.89
N ALA A 66 -0.15 -5.23 -11.21
CA ALA A 66 -0.27 -4.49 -9.96
C ALA A 66 -1.07 -3.19 -10.15
N GLN A 67 -0.79 -2.42 -11.22
CA GLN A 67 -1.51 -1.20 -11.58
C GLN A 67 -3.00 -1.47 -11.80
N SER A 68 -3.34 -2.42 -12.65
CA SER A 68 -4.73 -2.75 -12.98
C SER A 68 -5.54 -3.19 -11.75
N ILE A 69 -4.93 -4.01 -10.88
CA ILE A 69 -5.62 -4.45 -9.66
C ILE A 69 -5.76 -3.29 -8.67
N CYS A 70 -4.71 -2.50 -8.45
CA CYS A 70 -4.79 -1.34 -7.55
C CYS A 70 -5.84 -0.33 -8.01
N GLU A 71 -5.94 -0.06 -9.31
CA GLU A 71 -6.99 0.79 -9.89
C GLU A 71 -8.39 0.24 -9.61
N SER A 72 -8.61 -1.06 -9.84
CA SER A 72 -9.91 -1.71 -9.58
C SER A 72 -10.33 -1.72 -8.11
N GLU A 73 -9.36 -1.62 -7.20
CA GLU A 73 -9.55 -1.65 -5.74
C GLU A 73 -9.48 -0.25 -5.11
N ASN A 74 -9.39 0.81 -5.93
CA ASN A 74 -9.16 2.18 -5.48
C ASN A 74 -7.96 2.32 -4.52
N ILE A 75 -6.84 1.70 -4.87
CA ILE A 75 -5.56 1.78 -4.15
C ILE A 75 -4.60 2.62 -5.00
N ILE A 76 -3.96 3.63 -4.39
CA ILE A 76 -2.89 4.37 -5.07
C ILE A 76 -1.65 3.48 -5.15
N LEU A 77 -1.07 3.34 -6.34
CA LEU A 77 0.20 2.65 -6.54
C LEU A 77 1.29 3.65 -6.93
N THR A 78 2.40 3.61 -6.21
CA THR A 78 3.65 4.29 -6.58
C THR A 78 4.79 3.29 -6.60
N TRP A 79 5.81 3.51 -7.45
CA TRP A 79 6.94 2.59 -7.59
C TRP A 79 8.24 3.35 -7.83
N GLU A 80 9.30 2.99 -7.10
CA GLU A 80 10.67 3.44 -7.32
C GLU A 80 11.58 2.24 -7.61
N ASN A 81 12.55 2.43 -8.52
CA ASN A 81 13.47 1.38 -8.97
C ASN A 81 14.92 1.80 -8.78
#